data_AF-A0A2V6QY74-F1
#
_entry.id   AF-A0A2V6QY74-F1
#
_cell.length_a   1.000
_cell.length_b   1.000
_cell.length_c   1.000
_cell.angle_alpha   90.00
_cell.angle_beta   90.00
_cell.angle_gamma   90.00
#
_symmetry.space_group_name_H-M   'P 1'
#
loop_
_entity.id
_entity.type
_entity.pdbx_description
1 polymer ?
#
loop_
_entity_poly.entity_id
_entity_poly.type
_entity_poly.pdbx_seq_one_letter_code
_entity_poly.pdbx_strand_id
1 'polypeptide(L)'
;MAVQEALRTANKDLESRIAERTQQLEVSLEEKERLLAEVRKLTVRDELTGLYNRRGFLTLATQHLKFARRTKRGCWLIVVDVADFKQINDTFGHPEGDQALVTTAEILTRSFRESDIVARPGGDEFAVLAVHTDDDSASTITKRLTETLSQYNAQAGRRYALAFSVGVVRFDPTSPCSIEELFARADEALYAQKRRRARL
;
A
#
# COMPACT_ATOMS: atom_id res chain seq x y z
N MET A 1 -52.55 -24.72 33.94
CA MET A 1 -51.24 -25.34 34.26
C MET A 1 -50.55 -25.93 33.04
N ALA A 2 -51.19 -26.84 32.27
CA ALA A 2 -50.57 -27.45 31.08
C ALA A 2 -50.05 -26.47 30.00
N VAL A 3 -50.75 -25.36 29.75
CA VAL A 3 -50.34 -24.34 28.76
C VAL A 3 -49.06 -23.59 29.17
N GLN A 4 -48.92 -23.25 30.46
CA GLN A 4 -47.72 -22.57 30.96
C GLN A 4 -46.50 -23.49 30.94
N GLU A 5 -46.71 -24.78 31.20
CA GLU A 5 -45.66 -25.79 31.17
C GLU A 5 -45.20 -26.06 29.72
N ALA A 6 -46.14 -26.18 28.77
CA ALA A 6 -45.83 -26.28 27.35
C ALA A 6 -45.06 -25.05 26.82
N LEU A 7 -45.46 -23.83 27.22
CA LEU A 7 -44.77 -22.59 26.85
C LEU A 7 -43.35 -22.53 27.43
N ARG A 8 -43.14 -22.99 28.67
CA ARG A 8 -41.82 -23.04 29.29
C ARG A 8 -40.89 -24.00 28.56
N THR A 9 -41.41 -25.15 28.16
CA THR A 9 -40.67 -26.15 27.38
C THR A 9 -40.33 -25.62 26.00
N ALA A 10 -41.28 -24.98 25.31
CA ALA A 10 -41.07 -24.37 24.00
C ALA A 10 -40.03 -23.23 24.04
N ASN A 11 -40.05 -22.38 25.07
CA ASN A 11 -39.05 -21.32 25.24
C ASN A 11 -37.66 -21.90 25.50
N LYS A 12 -37.52 -22.93 26.34
CA LYS A 12 -36.24 -23.61 26.55
C LYS A 12 -35.70 -24.24 25.27
N ASP A 13 -36.56 -24.88 24.48
CA ASP A 13 -36.17 -25.45 23.17
C ASP A 13 -35.72 -24.35 22.20
N LEU A 14 -36.44 -23.22 22.17
CA LEU A 14 -36.09 -22.08 21.34
C LEU A 14 -34.74 -21.45 21.75
N GLU A 15 -34.50 -21.26 23.05
CA GLU A 15 -33.23 -20.76 23.59
C GLU A 15 -32.06 -21.70 23.23
N SER A 16 -32.26 -23.02 23.35
CA SER A 16 -31.27 -24.02 22.95
C SER A 16 -30.96 -23.95 21.46
N ARG A 17 -31.99 -23.82 20.60
CA ARG A 17 -31.84 -23.66 19.15
C ARG A 17 -31.13 -22.36 18.77
N ILE A 18 -31.44 -21.26 19.46
CA ILE A 18 -30.76 -19.97 19.24
C ILE A 18 -29.29 -20.09 19.63
N ALA A 19 -28.97 -20.70 20.77
CA ALA A 19 -27.60 -20.91 21.20
C ALA A 19 -26.81 -21.77 20.21
N GLU A 20 -27.38 -22.89 19.77
CA GLU A 20 -26.76 -23.77 18.76
C GLU A 20 -26.52 -23.04 17.43
N ARG A 21 -27.50 -22.26 16.95
CA ARG A 21 -27.35 -21.49 15.70
C ARG A 21 -26.35 -20.37 15.84
N THR A 22 -26.28 -19.70 16.99
CA THR A 22 -25.30 -18.65 17.26
C THR A 22 -23.89 -19.24 17.24
N GLN A 23 -23.68 -20.37 17.93
CA GLN A 23 -22.40 -21.06 17.92
C GLN A 23 -21.99 -21.55 16.52
N GLN A 24 -22.95 -22.06 15.74
CA GLN A 24 -22.69 -22.43 14.34
C GLN A 24 -22.28 -21.23 13.47
N LEU A 25 -22.90 -20.06 13.69
CA LEU A 25 -22.56 -18.83 12.97
C LEU A 25 -21.18 -18.31 13.35
N GLU A 26 -20.82 -18.35 14.63
CA GLU A 26 -19.49 -17.95 15.12
C GLU A 26 -18.39 -18.81 14.49
N VAL A 27 -18.53 -20.14 14.53
CA VAL A 27 -17.58 -21.07 13.90
C VAL A 27 -17.49 -20.83 12.39
N SER A 28 -18.62 -20.59 11.72
CA SER A 28 -18.63 -20.30 10.28
C SER A 28 -17.96 -18.97 9.94
N LEU A 29 -18.08 -17.96 10.81
CA LEU A 29 -17.44 -16.67 10.65
C LEU A 29 -15.92 -16.79 10.79
N GLU A 30 -15.45 -17.51 11.82
CA GLU A 30 -14.03 -17.79 12.02
C GLU A 30 -13.42 -18.54 10.83
N GLU A 31 -14.11 -19.57 10.32
CA GLU A 31 -13.66 -20.33 9.15
C GLU A 31 -13.61 -19.46 7.89
N LYS A 32 -14.62 -18.61 7.68
CA LYS A 32 -14.63 -17.63 6.59
C LYS A 32 -13.47 -16.65 6.70
N GLU A 33 -13.19 -16.11 7.88
CA GLU A 33 -12.08 -15.19 8.10
C GLU A 33 -10.73 -15.86 7.83
N ARG A 34 -10.57 -17.11 8.26
CA ARG A 34 -9.39 -17.92 7.98
C ARG A 34 -9.18 -18.14 6.48
N LEU A 35 -10.23 -18.54 5.75
CA LEU A 35 -10.17 -18.75 4.30
C LEU A 35 -9.87 -17.45 3.56
N LEU A 36 -10.50 -16.34 3.97
CA LEU A 36 -10.19 -15.01 3.43
C LEU A 36 -8.73 -14.62 3.67
N ALA A 37 -8.17 -14.93 4.84
CA ALA A 37 -6.76 -14.70 5.11
C ALA A 37 -5.84 -15.56 4.23
N GLU A 38 -6.21 -16.80 3.94
CA GLU A 38 -5.47 -17.68 3.01
C GLU A 38 -5.54 -17.17 1.56
N VAL A 39 -6.72 -16.74 1.09
CA VAL A 39 -6.88 -16.14 -0.24
C VAL A 39 -6.12 -14.82 -0.35
N ARG A 40 -6.16 -13.97 0.69
CA ARG A 40 -5.35 -12.75 0.77
C ARG A 40 -3.86 -13.02 0.69
N LYS A 41 -3.39 -14.11 1.30
CA LYS A 41 -2.00 -14.58 1.13
C LYS A 41 -1.71 -15.00 -0.30
N LEU A 42 -2.69 -15.23 -1.17
CA LEU A 42 -2.51 -15.54 -2.59
C LEU A 42 -2.62 -14.32 -3.51
N THR A 43 -3.09 -13.16 -3.03
CA THR A 43 -3.17 -11.95 -3.87
C THR A 43 -1.83 -11.22 -3.98
N VAL A 44 -1.51 -10.67 -5.15
CA VAL A 44 -0.32 -9.83 -5.39
C VAL A 44 -0.66 -8.34 -5.43
N ARG A 45 -1.92 -7.99 -5.15
CA ARG A 45 -2.47 -6.63 -5.20
C ARG A 45 -2.87 -6.18 -3.80
N ASP A 46 -2.78 -4.88 -3.55
CA ASP A 46 -3.31 -4.21 -2.38
C ASP A 46 -4.83 -3.98 -2.57
N GLU A 47 -5.64 -4.36 -1.58
CA GLU A 47 -7.10 -4.32 -1.69
C GLU A 47 -7.65 -2.89 -1.77
N LEU A 48 -7.01 -1.94 -1.11
CA LEU A 48 -7.47 -0.55 -1.06
C LEU A 48 -7.11 0.20 -2.34
N THR A 49 -5.86 0.09 -2.78
CA THR A 49 -5.33 0.94 -3.86
C THR A 49 -5.30 0.26 -5.23
N GLY A 50 -5.44 -1.08 -5.29
CA GLY A 50 -5.29 -1.85 -6.53
C GLY A 50 -3.85 -1.94 -7.06
N LEU A 51 -2.88 -1.32 -6.38
CA LEU A 51 -1.45 -1.43 -6.71
C LEU A 51 -0.92 -2.83 -6.37
N TYR A 52 0.32 -3.13 -6.75
CA TYR A 52 0.97 -4.32 -6.22
C TYR A 52 1.16 -4.20 -4.71
N ASN A 53 0.93 -5.27 -3.97
CA ASN A 53 1.30 -5.34 -2.56
C ASN A 53 2.80 -5.64 -2.42
N ARG A 54 3.32 -5.66 -1.19
CA ARG A 54 4.74 -5.97 -0.91
C ARG A 54 5.23 -7.22 -1.63
N ARG A 55 4.45 -8.30 -1.61
CA ARG A 55 4.83 -9.57 -2.23
C ARG A 55 4.86 -9.48 -3.75
N GLY A 56 3.84 -8.85 -4.35
CA GLY A 56 3.79 -8.57 -5.78
C GLY A 56 4.98 -7.74 -6.24
N PHE A 57 5.29 -6.67 -5.50
CA PHE A 57 6.45 -5.82 -5.77
C PHE A 57 7.75 -6.59 -5.73
N LEU A 58 8.05 -7.31 -4.64
CA LEU A 58 9.32 -8.04 -4.50
C LEU A 58 9.51 -9.09 -5.60
N THR A 59 8.44 -9.78 -5.99
CA THR A 59 8.48 -10.80 -7.03
C THR A 59 8.84 -10.17 -8.39
N LEU A 60 8.12 -9.12 -8.78
CA LEU A 60 8.35 -8.43 -10.05
C LEU A 60 9.69 -7.69 -10.05
N ALA A 61 9.99 -6.93 -8.99
CA ALA A 61 11.23 -6.17 -8.88
C ALA A 61 12.46 -7.10 -8.96
N THR A 62 12.46 -8.24 -8.25
CA THR A 62 13.56 -9.22 -8.31
C THR A 62 13.77 -9.74 -9.72
N GLN A 63 12.70 -10.03 -10.46
CA GLN A 63 12.80 -10.46 -11.87
C GLN A 63 13.35 -9.34 -12.75
N HIS A 64 12.89 -8.11 -12.55
CA HIS A 64 13.36 -6.95 -13.29
C HIS A 64 14.83 -6.62 -13.01
N LEU A 65 15.31 -6.70 -11.77
CA LEU A 65 16.73 -6.49 -11.45
C LEU A 65 17.62 -7.55 -12.13
N LYS A 66 17.18 -8.81 -12.19
CA LYS A 66 17.90 -9.85 -12.95
C LYS A 66 17.96 -9.51 -14.45
N PHE A 67 16.88 -8.99 -15.00
CA PHE A 67 16.82 -8.54 -16.39
C PHE A 67 17.71 -7.32 -16.66
N ALA A 68 17.65 -6.31 -15.78
CA ALA A 68 18.47 -5.09 -15.82
C ALA A 68 19.97 -5.43 -15.79
N ARG A 69 20.38 -6.34 -14.89
CA ARG A 69 21.75 -6.87 -14.82
C ARG A 69 22.16 -7.54 -16.14
N ARG A 70 21.31 -8.39 -16.71
CA ARG A 70 21.62 -9.11 -17.97
C ARG A 70 21.74 -8.16 -19.17
N THR A 71 20.91 -7.13 -19.21
CA THR A 71 20.86 -6.15 -20.30
C THR A 71 21.78 -4.96 -20.10
N LYS A 72 22.49 -4.89 -18.96
CA LYS A 72 23.35 -3.77 -18.56
C LYS A 72 22.61 -2.42 -18.56
N ARG A 73 21.33 -2.42 -18.20
CA ARG A 73 20.51 -1.20 -18.10
C ARG A 73 20.24 -0.85 -16.64
N GLY A 74 20.32 0.44 -16.31
CA GLY A 74 19.97 0.91 -14.97
C GLY A 74 18.46 0.90 -14.71
N CYS A 75 18.09 0.94 -13.45
CA CYS A 75 16.73 1.27 -13.02
C CYS A 75 16.78 2.10 -11.73
N TRP A 76 15.66 2.74 -11.39
CA TRP A 76 15.53 3.51 -10.17
C TRP A 76 14.50 2.86 -9.24
N LEU A 77 14.87 2.70 -7.98
CA LEU A 77 13.91 2.45 -6.91
C LEU A 77 13.55 3.77 -6.27
N ILE A 78 12.25 4.02 -6.16
CA ILE A 78 11.66 5.18 -5.50
C ILE A 78 10.80 4.65 -4.36
N VAL A 79 11.09 5.08 -3.13
CA VAL A 79 10.25 4.83 -1.96
C VAL A 79 9.56 6.13 -1.61
N VAL A 80 8.24 6.09 -1.42
CA VAL A 80 7.40 7.25 -1.18
C VAL A 80 6.63 7.04 0.12
N ASP A 81 6.59 8.06 0.96
CA ASP A 81 5.86 8.07 2.22
C ASP A 81 4.92 9.27 2.24
N VAL A 82 3.64 9.03 2.57
CA VAL A 82 2.64 10.09 2.69
C VAL A 82 2.90 10.86 3.98
N ALA A 83 3.42 12.08 3.85
CA ALA A 83 3.73 12.88 5.01
C ALA A 83 2.46 13.29 5.76
N ASP A 84 2.58 13.35 7.09
CA ASP A 84 1.51 13.76 7.99
C ASP A 84 0.25 12.86 7.87
N PHE A 85 0.39 11.63 7.38
CA PHE A 85 -0.74 10.71 7.19
C PHE A 85 -1.52 10.43 8.48
N LYS A 86 -0.82 10.29 9.60
CA LYS A 86 -1.46 10.16 10.92
C LYS A 86 -2.34 11.38 11.24
N GLN A 87 -1.88 12.60 10.92
CA GLN A 87 -2.66 13.82 11.14
C GLN A 87 -3.93 13.85 10.28
N ILE A 88 -3.86 13.35 9.04
CA ILE A 88 -5.05 13.20 8.18
C ILE A 88 -6.07 12.28 8.86
N ASN A 89 -5.64 11.10 9.33
CA ASN A 89 -6.51 10.17 10.06
C ASN A 89 -7.10 10.78 11.33
N ASP A 90 -6.26 11.42 12.15
CA ASP A 90 -6.67 11.98 13.43
C ASP A 90 -7.65 13.16 13.26
N THR A 91 -7.52 13.93 12.16
CA THR A 91 -8.35 15.13 11.90
C THR A 91 -9.63 14.81 11.14
N PHE A 92 -9.58 13.90 10.17
CA PHE A 92 -10.69 13.65 9.23
C PHE A 92 -11.26 12.23 9.31
N GLY A 93 -10.65 11.35 10.10
CA GLY A 93 -11.05 9.96 10.26
C GLY A 93 -10.42 9.02 9.24
N HIS A 94 -10.41 7.73 9.57
CA HIS A 94 -9.85 6.67 8.73
C HIS A 94 -10.39 6.61 7.29
N PRO A 95 -11.69 6.84 7.01
CA PRO A 95 -12.19 6.85 5.63
C PRO A 95 -11.52 7.91 4.75
N GLU A 96 -11.17 9.07 5.32
CA GLU A 96 -10.44 10.10 4.59
C GLU A 96 -8.96 9.71 4.40
N GLY A 97 -8.36 9.04 5.39
CA GLY A 97 -7.02 8.45 5.24
C GLY A 97 -6.98 7.40 4.12
N ASP A 98 -7.98 6.54 4.04
CA ASP A 98 -8.12 5.58 2.95
C ASP A 98 -8.22 6.28 1.60
N GLN A 99 -9.00 7.36 1.51
CA GLN A 99 -9.09 8.18 0.31
C GLN A 99 -7.75 8.85 -0.04
N ALA A 100 -6.97 9.30 0.95
CA ALA A 100 -5.62 9.85 0.75
C ALA A 100 -4.67 8.81 0.13
N LEU A 101 -4.76 7.56 0.56
CA LEU A 101 -3.95 6.45 0.05
C LEU A 101 -4.35 6.06 -1.38
N VAL A 102 -5.66 5.98 -1.67
CA VAL A 102 -6.19 5.76 -3.03
C VAL A 102 -5.71 6.87 -3.97
N THR A 103 -5.83 8.12 -3.53
CA THR A 103 -5.36 9.28 -4.30
C THR A 103 -3.85 9.22 -4.54
N THR A 104 -3.08 8.85 -3.52
CA THR A 104 -1.62 8.69 -3.65
C THR A 104 -1.28 7.64 -4.71
N ALA A 105 -2.00 6.52 -4.72
CA ALA A 105 -1.85 5.50 -5.76
C ALA A 105 -2.13 6.06 -7.17
N GLU A 106 -3.22 6.81 -7.35
CA GLU A 106 -3.55 7.45 -8.63
C GLU A 106 -2.45 8.43 -9.10
N ILE A 107 -1.94 9.26 -8.18
CA ILE A 107 -0.86 10.21 -8.47
C ILE A 107 0.39 9.46 -8.92
N LEU A 108 0.76 8.38 -8.24
CA LEU A 108 1.91 7.56 -8.61
C LEU A 108 1.69 6.91 -9.98
N THR A 109 0.54 6.26 -10.20
CA THR A 109 0.25 5.62 -11.50
C THR A 109 0.26 6.62 -12.66
N ARG A 110 -0.16 7.88 -12.46
CA ARG A 110 -0.06 8.94 -13.48
C ARG A 110 1.35 9.48 -13.65
N SER A 111 2.14 9.43 -12.59
CA SER A 111 3.53 9.93 -12.59
C SER A 111 4.53 8.92 -13.14
N PHE A 112 4.14 7.69 -13.42
CA PHE A 112 5.03 6.64 -13.88
C PHE A 112 4.47 5.94 -15.11
N ARG A 113 5.33 5.28 -15.88
CA ARG A 113 4.93 4.60 -17.11
C ARG A 113 4.25 3.29 -16.76
N GLU A 114 3.46 2.75 -17.69
CA GLU A 114 2.84 1.43 -17.53
C GLU A 114 3.86 0.30 -17.34
N SER A 115 5.07 0.44 -17.90
CA SER A 115 6.19 -0.49 -17.72
C SER A 115 6.84 -0.42 -16.34
N ASP A 116 6.56 0.62 -15.55
CA ASP A 116 7.10 0.80 -14.21
C ASP A 116 6.25 0.00 -13.21
N ILE A 117 6.89 -0.55 -12.18
CA ILE A 117 6.18 -1.31 -11.15
C ILE A 117 5.81 -0.37 -10.02
N VAL A 118 4.53 -0.07 -9.86
CA VAL A 118 4.01 0.76 -8.76
C VAL A 118 3.32 -0.13 -7.71
N ALA A 119 3.68 0.06 -6.45
CA ALA A 119 3.25 -0.77 -5.34
C ALA A 119 2.98 0.02 -4.06
N ARG A 120 2.17 -0.58 -3.18
CA ARG A 120 2.01 -0.20 -1.79
C ARG A 120 2.47 -1.35 -0.90
N PRO A 121 3.73 -1.33 -0.42
CA PRO A 121 4.22 -2.37 0.48
C PRO A 121 3.43 -2.49 1.79
N GLY A 122 2.94 -1.38 2.33
CA GLY A 122 2.08 -1.36 3.52
C GLY A 122 1.93 0.04 4.12
N GLY A 123 0.95 0.21 5.01
CA GLY A 123 0.73 1.49 5.70
C GLY A 123 0.54 2.66 4.74
N ASP A 124 1.29 3.73 4.96
CA ASP A 124 1.39 4.95 4.15
C ASP A 124 2.60 4.96 3.20
N GLU A 125 3.27 3.81 3.06
CA GLU A 125 4.45 3.64 2.21
C GLU A 125 4.11 3.04 0.85
N PHE A 126 4.74 3.60 -0.17
CA PHE A 126 4.64 3.20 -1.57
C PHE A 126 6.03 2.98 -2.15
N ALA A 127 6.12 2.15 -3.18
CA ALA A 127 7.36 1.86 -3.88
C ALA A 127 7.14 1.87 -5.39
N VAL A 128 8.12 2.39 -6.12
CA VAL A 128 8.15 2.36 -7.59
C VAL A 128 9.49 1.84 -8.07
N LEU A 129 9.47 0.86 -8.96
CA LEU A 129 10.64 0.48 -9.75
C LEU A 129 10.48 1.02 -11.17
N ALA A 130 11.18 2.10 -11.48
CA ALA A 130 11.15 2.74 -12.80
C ALA A 130 12.15 2.06 -13.75
N VAL A 131 11.64 1.56 -14.87
CA VAL A 131 12.38 0.72 -15.82
C VAL A 131 12.83 1.57 -17.02
N HIS A 132 14.10 1.42 -17.44
CA HIS A 132 14.71 2.07 -18.62
C HIS A 132 14.89 3.58 -18.51
N THR A 133 15.92 3.96 -17.77
CA THR A 133 16.18 5.34 -17.36
C THR A 133 17.65 5.71 -17.50
N ASP A 134 18.35 5.19 -18.51
CA ASP A 134 19.77 5.53 -18.70
C ASP A 134 19.97 7.04 -18.91
N ASP A 135 18.93 7.74 -19.40
CA ASP A 135 18.87 9.20 -19.57
C ASP A 135 18.15 9.95 -18.42
N ASP A 136 17.37 9.27 -17.58
CA ASP A 136 16.65 9.93 -16.48
C ASP A 136 17.52 10.00 -15.22
N SER A 137 17.69 11.21 -14.70
CA SER A 137 18.28 11.46 -13.38
C SER A 137 17.24 11.30 -12.27
N ALA A 138 17.72 11.14 -11.03
CA ALA A 138 16.88 11.22 -9.84
C ALA A 138 16.04 12.52 -9.82
N SER A 139 16.61 13.64 -10.28
CA SER A 139 15.90 14.92 -10.32
C SER A 139 14.74 14.92 -11.32
N THR A 140 14.88 14.30 -12.50
CA THR A 140 13.79 14.18 -13.48
C THR A 140 12.62 13.37 -12.92
N ILE A 141 12.91 12.25 -12.26
CA ILE A 141 11.89 11.38 -11.66
C ILE A 141 11.14 12.12 -10.55
N THR A 142 11.87 12.73 -9.61
CA THR A 142 11.27 13.48 -8.50
C THR A 142 10.50 14.70 -9.00
N LYS A 143 10.99 15.38 -10.05
CA LYS A 143 10.30 16.52 -10.66
C LYS A 143 8.94 16.11 -11.23
N ARG A 144 8.89 15.03 -12.01
CA ARG A 144 7.63 14.51 -12.59
C ARG A 144 6.60 14.17 -11.51
N LEU A 145 7.02 13.48 -10.45
CA LEU A 145 6.14 13.20 -9.30
C LEU A 145 5.66 14.48 -8.61
N THR A 146 6.56 15.44 -8.41
CA THR A 146 6.24 16.72 -7.75
C THR A 146 5.27 17.55 -8.59
N GLU A 147 5.41 17.56 -9.91
CA GLU A 147 4.50 18.25 -10.83
C GLU A 147 3.10 17.66 -10.78
N THR A 148 2.96 16.33 -10.89
CA THR A 148 1.66 15.65 -10.78
C THR A 148 1.00 15.92 -9.42
N LEU A 149 1.77 15.84 -8.34
CA LEU A 149 1.28 16.15 -6.99
C LEU A 149 0.82 17.61 -6.86
N SER A 150 1.60 18.54 -7.42
CA SER A 150 1.27 19.97 -7.39
C SER A 150 -0.01 20.26 -8.18
N GLN A 151 -0.18 19.64 -9.35
CA GLN A 151 -1.41 19.73 -10.13
C GLN A 151 -2.62 19.18 -9.38
N TYR A 152 -2.45 18.07 -8.65
CA TYR A 152 -3.51 17.53 -7.81
C TYR A 152 -3.88 18.50 -6.67
N ASN A 153 -2.89 19.04 -5.96
CA ASN A 153 -3.11 19.97 -4.85
C ASN A 153 -3.67 21.33 -5.28
N ALA A 154 -3.44 21.75 -6.54
CA ALA A 154 -3.99 22.99 -7.09
C ALA A 154 -5.50 22.92 -7.40
N GLN A 155 -6.12 21.75 -7.34
CA GLN A 155 -7.55 21.59 -7.58
C GLN A 155 -8.38 22.20 -6.44
N ALA A 156 -9.45 22.91 -6.78
CA ALA A 156 -10.33 23.54 -5.79
C ALA A 156 -11.10 22.50 -4.95
N GLY A 157 -11.47 22.89 -3.72
CA GLY A 157 -12.31 22.07 -2.85
C GLY A 157 -11.59 20.97 -2.06
N ARG A 158 -10.25 20.98 -2.04
CA ARG A 158 -9.45 20.03 -1.24
C ARG A 158 -9.41 20.46 0.23
N ARG A 159 -9.56 19.48 1.13
CA ARG A 159 -9.52 19.69 2.59
C ARG A 159 -8.10 19.88 3.14
N TYR A 160 -7.11 19.33 2.45
CA TYR A 160 -5.68 19.39 2.77
C TYR A 160 -4.87 19.18 1.50
N ALA A 161 -3.60 19.60 1.52
CA ALA A 161 -2.63 19.29 0.48
C ALA A 161 -1.91 17.98 0.82
N LEU A 162 -1.79 17.08 -0.15
CA LEU A 162 -0.95 15.89 -0.01
C LEU A 162 0.52 16.30 -0.16
N ALA A 163 1.38 15.67 0.62
CA ALA A 163 2.81 15.90 0.55
C ALA A 163 3.56 14.59 0.71
N PHE A 164 4.64 14.40 -0.04
CA PHE A 164 5.40 13.16 -0.06
C PHE A 164 6.83 13.37 0.44
N SER A 165 7.33 12.38 1.18
CA SER A 165 8.76 12.18 1.38
C SER A 165 9.23 11.08 0.43
N VAL A 166 10.39 11.24 -0.21
CA VAL A 166 10.82 10.39 -1.33
C VAL A 166 12.29 9.97 -1.22
N GLY A 167 12.54 8.67 -1.05
CA GLY A 167 13.86 8.08 -1.22
C GLY A 167 14.08 7.63 -2.66
N VAL A 168 15.12 8.13 -3.34
CA VAL A 168 15.42 7.74 -4.73
C VAL A 168 16.83 7.15 -4.80
N VAL A 169 16.93 5.91 -5.29
CA VAL A 169 18.22 5.21 -5.45
C VAL A 169 18.31 4.54 -6.80
N ARG A 170 19.51 4.59 -7.39
CA ARG A 170 19.81 3.92 -8.65
C ARG A 170 20.28 2.50 -8.37
N PHE A 171 19.75 1.54 -9.11
CA PHE A 171 20.38 0.25 -9.28
C PHE A 171 21.42 0.33 -10.40
N ASP A 172 22.66 0.01 -10.05
CA ASP A 172 23.76 -0.10 -11.00
C ASP A 172 23.92 -1.56 -11.45
N PRO A 173 23.71 -1.89 -12.74
CA PRO A 173 23.86 -3.26 -13.22
C PRO A 173 25.31 -3.75 -13.19
N THR A 174 26.30 -2.85 -13.08
CA THR A 174 27.73 -3.21 -12.97
C THR A 174 28.16 -3.53 -11.54
N SER A 175 27.38 -3.09 -10.54
CA SER A 175 27.54 -3.41 -9.12
C SER A 175 26.20 -3.90 -8.55
N PRO A 176 25.75 -5.12 -8.95
CA PRO A 176 24.42 -5.58 -8.63
C PRO A 176 24.26 -5.84 -7.13
N CYS A 177 23.16 -5.35 -6.59
CA CYS A 177 22.71 -5.58 -5.22
C CYS A 177 21.31 -6.24 -5.21
N SER A 178 20.89 -6.75 -4.06
CA SER A 178 19.55 -7.30 -3.88
C SER A 178 18.48 -6.18 -3.84
N ILE A 179 17.21 -6.55 -3.95
CA ILE A 179 16.10 -5.58 -3.83
C ILE A 179 16.01 -5.06 -2.38
N GLU A 180 16.31 -5.90 -1.40
CA GLU A 180 16.35 -5.54 0.02
C GLU A 180 17.45 -4.51 0.30
N GLU A 181 18.63 -4.68 -0.31
CA GLU A 181 19.73 -3.70 -0.21
C GLU A 181 19.36 -2.37 -0.87
N LEU A 182 18.63 -2.39 -2.00
CA LEU A 182 18.11 -1.15 -2.60
C LEU A 182 17.09 -0.46 -1.69
N PHE A 183 16.17 -1.22 -1.08
CA PHE A 183 15.22 -0.65 -0.12
C PHE A 183 15.92 0.01 1.05
N ALA A 184 16.92 -0.66 1.65
CA ALA A 184 17.69 -0.08 2.75
C ALA A 184 18.33 1.27 2.37
N ARG A 185 18.93 1.36 1.17
CA ARG A 185 19.49 2.62 0.66
C ARG A 185 18.42 3.68 0.40
N ALA A 186 17.26 3.28 -0.10
CA ALA A 186 16.14 4.17 -0.34
C ALA A 186 15.55 4.72 0.97
N ASP A 187 15.47 3.89 2.02
CA ASP A 187 15.02 4.29 3.34
C ASP A 187 15.99 5.29 3.99
N GLU A 188 17.30 5.11 3.82
CA GLU A 188 18.30 6.11 4.25
C GLU A 188 18.09 7.46 3.55
N ALA A 189 17.86 7.44 2.24
CA ALA A 189 17.57 8.64 1.45
C ALA A 189 16.27 9.32 1.88
N LEU A 190 15.22 8.52 2.11
CA LEU A 190 13.92 8.96 2.61
C LEU A 190 14.05 9.62 3.99
N TYR A 191 14.76 8.97 4.91
CA TYR A 191 15.02 9.48 6.25
C TYR A 191 15.78 10.82 6.20
N ALA A 192 16.80 10.92 5.35
CA ALA A 192 17.53 12.17 5.14
C ALA A 192 16.64 13.31 4.60
N GLN A 193 15.62 13.00 3.80
CA GLN A 193 14.64 13.99 3.35
C GLN A 193 13.66 14.36 4.46
N LYS A 194 13.11 13.38 5.19
CA LYS A 194 12.20 13.62 6.34
C LYS A 194 12.84 14.57 7.36
N ARG A 195 14.12 14.34 7.70
CA ARG A 195 14.87 15.25 8.62
C ARG A 195 15.04 16.66 8.08
N ARG A 196 15.18 16.84 6.75
CA ARG A 196 15.29 18.17 6.14
C ARG A 196 13.96 18.91 6.22
N ARG A 197 12.85 18.22 5.98
CA ARG A 197 11.50 18.79 6.08
C ARG A 197 11.13 19.15 7.51
N ALA A 198 11.49 18.32 8.50
CA ALA A 198 11.23 18.61 9.91
C ALA A 198 12.03 19.79 10.50
N ARG A 199 13.01 20.32 9.76
CA ARG A 199 13.82 21.50 10.15
C ARG A 199 13.35 22.81 9.50
N LEU A 200 12.37 22.73 8.60
CA LEU A 200 11.74 23.87 7.92
C LEU A 200 10.39 24.17 8.59
#